data_AF-A0A5C6U9I8-F1
#
_entry.id   AF-A0A5C6U9I8-F1
#
_cell.length_a   1.000
_cell.length_b   1.000
_cell.length_c   1.000
_cell.angle_alpha   90.00
_cell.angle_beta   90.00
_cell.angle_gamma   90.00
#
_symmetry.space_group_name_H-M   'P 1'
#
loop_
_entity.id
_entity.type
_entity.pdbx_description
1 polymer ?
#
loop_
_entity_poly.entity_id
_entity_poly.type
_entity_poly.pdbx_seq_one_letter_code
_entity_poly.pdbx_strand_id
1 'polypeptide(L)'
;MAGSLAFRDGERRMPRYYFNSDNHQHDEDREGTDLADADEARAQAVIFAGDYLRDHPELVWDGSRFKVTVVDEARTVLLTVVVSAEKPAAEAT
;
A
#
# COMPACT_ATOMS: atom_id res chain seq x y z
N MET A 1 21.66 9.28 -45.71
CA MET A 1 21.54 7.91 -45.19
C MET A 1 21.15 7.99 -43.73
N ALA A 2 19.86 7.88 -43.43
CA ALA A 2 19.34 7.91 -42.06
C ALA A 2 19.57 6.54 -41.42
N GLY A 3 20.47 6.48 -40.44
CA GLY A 3 20.73 5.28 -39.65
C GLY A 3 19.72 5.19 -38.51
N SER A 4 18.73 4.33 -38.73
CA SER A 4 17.69 3.86 -37.81
C SER A 4 18.10 3.84 -36.32
N LEU A 5 17.47 4.71 -35.53
CA LEU A 5 17.27 4.55 -34.10
C LEU A 5 16.32 3.37 -33.88
N ALA A 6 16.88 2.19 -33.65
CA ALA A 6 16.18 1.09 -33.00
C ALA A 6 16.91 0.82 -31.68
N PHE A 7 16.69 1.70 -30.70
CA PHE A 7 16.83 1.27 -29.32
C PHE A 7 15.81 0.15 -29.12
N ARG A 8 16.35 -1.03 -28.86
CA ARG A 8 15.66 -2.30 -28.63
C ARG A 8 14.61 -2.12 -27.52
N ASP A 9 13.57 -2.95 -27.57
CA ASP A 9 12.52 -3.10 -26.55
C ASP A 9 12.97 -2.64 -25.16
N GLY A 10 12.26 -1.66 -24.60
CA GLY A 10 12.41 -1.32 -23.21
C GLY A 10 12.20 -2.57 -22.37
N GLU A 11 13.28 -3.06 -21.76
CA GLU A 11 13.21 -3.72 -20.46
C GLU A 11 12.37 -2.79 -19.59
N ARG A 12 11.07 -3.07 -19.46
CA ARG A 12 10.19 -2.29 -18.58
C ARG A 12 10.76 -2.49 -17.18
N ARG A 13 11.62 -1.58 -16.72
CA ARG A 13 12.03 -1.51 -15.32
C ARG A 13 10.73 -1.42 -14.55
N MET A 14 10.40 -2.49 -13.85
CA MET A 14 9.25 -2.51 -12.96
C MET A 14 9.58 -1.55 -11.83
N PRO A 15 8.89 -0.42 -11.69
CA PRO A 15 9.16 0.52 -10.60
C PRO A 15 8.99 -0.14 -9.24
N ARG A 16 9.82 0.26 -8.28
CA ARG A 16 9.78 -0.22 -6.90
C ARG A 16 8.80 0.62 -6.07
N TYR A 17 7.94 -0.05 -5.31
CA TYR A 17 6.97 0.57 -4.40
C TYR A 17 7.15 0.07 -2.97
N TYR A 18 6.89 0.92 -1.98
CA TYR A 18 7.09 0.60 -0.57
C TYR A 18 5.77 0.70 0.19
N PHE A 19 5.45 -0.31 1.00
CA PHE A 19 4.18 -0.46 1.71
C PHE A 19 4.38 -0.26 3.21
N ASN A 20 4.30 0.98 3.67
CA ASN A 20 4.49 1.31 5.09
C ASN A 20 3.21 1.06 5.87
N SER A 21 3.30 0.43 7.03
CA SER A 21 2.16 0.18 7.89
C SER A 21 2.26 0.96 9.20
N ASP A 22 1.12 1.28 9.79
CA ASP A 22 1.02 2.02 11.04
C ASP A 22 -0.11 1.42 11.86
N ASN A 23 0.29 0.72 12.94
CA ASN A 23 -0.56 -0.10 13.79
C ASN A 23 -0.28 0.18 15.29
N HIS A 24 -0.09 1.45 15.66
CA HIS A 24 0.51 1.96 16.92
C HIS A 24 2.04 1.94 16.95
N GLN A 25 2.67 1.20 16.05
CA GLN A 25 4.08 1.33 15.70
C GLN A 25 4.17 1.61 14.20
N HIS A 26 5.01 2.57 13.82
CA HIS A 26 5.28 2.82 12.40
C HIS A 26 6.30 1.80 11.92
N ASP A 27 5.88 0.95 10.98
CA ASP A 27 6.76 -0.01 10.32
C ASP A 27 7.01 0.44 8.88
N GLU A 28 8.28 0.73 8.59
CA GLU A 28 8.73 1.21 7.29
C GLU A 28 9.21 0.03 6.45
N ASP A 29 8.59 -0.15 5.29
CA ASP A 29 9.06 -1.09 4.29
C ASP A 29 10.31 -0.53 3.60
N ARG A 30 11.44 -1.21 3.80
CA ARG A 30 12.75 -0.84 3.22
C ARG A 30 13.13 -1.69 2.01
N GLU A 31 12.44 -2.81 1.79
CA GLU A 31 12.72 -3.71 0.70
C GLU A 31 11.94 -3.30 -0.55
N GLY A 32 10.66 -2.98 -0.37
CA GLY A 32 9.73 -2.63 -1.42
C GLY A 32 9.47 -3.79 -2.40
N THR A 33 8.47 -3.62 -3.26
CA THR A 33 8.05 -4.60 -4.27
C THR A 33 8.11 -3.99 -5.67
N ASP A 34 8.68 -4.72 -6.63
CA ASP A 34 8.64 -4.34 -8.05
C ASP A 34 7.25 -4.65 -8.61
N LEU A 35 6.54 -3.63 -9.08
CA LEU A 35 5.23 -3.78 -9.72
C LEU A 35 5.23 -3.14 -11.11
N ALA A 36 4.26 -3.47 -11.94
CA ALA A 36 4.19 -2.99 -13.32
C ALA A 36 3.93 -1.48 -13.39
N ASP A 37 3.08 -0.97 -12.49
CA ASP A 37 2.69 0.44 -12.44
C ASP A 37 2.03 0.84 -11.10
N ALA A 38 1.67 2.12 -11.00
CA ALA A 38 1.08 2.71 -9.80
C ALA A 38 -0.36 2.22 -9.53
N ASP A 39 -1.10 1.76 -10.56
CA ASP A 39 -2.43 1.20 -10.37
C ASP A 39 -2.36 -0.18 -9.71
N GLU A 40 -1.39 -1.01 -10.12
CA GLU A 40 -1.09 -2.27 -9.44
C GLU A 40 -0.64 -2.04 -7.99
N ALA A 41 0.22 -1.04 -7.75
CA ALA A 41 0.64 -0.67 -6.39
C ALA A 41 -0.54 -0.24 -5.48
N ARG A 42 -1.48 0.54 -6.02
CA ARG A 42 -2.72 0.92 -5.30
C ARG A 42 -3.56 -0.29 -4.95
N ALA A 43 -3.78 -1.20 -5.90
CA ALA A 43 -4.55 -2.42 -5.68
C ALA A 43 -3.88 -3.31 -4.62
N GLN A 44 -2.56 -3.50 -4.74
CA GLN A 44 -1.78 -4.30 -3.81
C GLN A 44 -1.82 -3.73 -2.39
N ALA A 45 -1.86 -2.41 -2.22
CA ALA A 45 -1.97 -1.78 -0.89
C ALA A 45 -3.29 -2.13 -0.20
N VAL A 46 -4.39 -2.18 -0.94
CA VAL A 46 -5.71 -2.58 -0.41
C VAL A 46 -5.72 -4.07 -0.05
N ILE A 47 -5.16 -4.92 -0.91
CA ILE A 47 -5.07 -6.36 -0.68
C ILE A 47 -4.22 -6.64 0.57
N PHE A 48 -3.04 -6.03 0.65
CA PHE A 48 -2.14 -6.13 1.80
C PHE A 48 -2.82 -5.70 3.09
N ALA A 49 -3.56 -4.58 3.08
CA ALA A 49 -4.28 -4.12 4.25
C ALA A 49 -5.33 -5.14 4.73
N GLY A 50 -6.06 -5.76 3.79
CA GLY A 50 -7.05 -6.80 4.09
C GLY A 50 -6.41 -8.10 4.58
N ASP A 51 -5.33 -8.54 3.96
CA ASP A 51 -4.60 -9.74 4.35
C ASP A 51 -4.02 -9.61 5.76
N TYR A 52 -3.39 -8.48 6.07
CA TYR A 52 -2.84 -8.22 7.39
C TYR A 52 -3.94 -8.15 8.45
N LEU A 53 -5.06 -7.50 8.14
CA LEU A 53 -6.19 -7.39 9.07
C LEU A 53 -6.91 -8.72 9.30
N ARG A 54 -6.99 -9.59 8.28
CA ARG A 54 -7.54 -10.95 8.43
C ARG A 54 -6.79 -11.73 9.51
N ASP A 55 -5.47 -11.59 9.53
CA ASP A 55 -4.60 -12.31 10.45
C ASP A 55 -4.49 -11.59 11.82
N HIS A 56 -4.76 -10.27 11.86
CA HIS A 56 -4.70 -9.40 13.05
C HIS A 56 -5.94 -8.51 13.24
N PRO A 57 -7.14 -9.09 13.46
CA PRO A 57 -8.38 -8.31 13.56
C PRO A 57 -8.40 -7.34 14.76
N GLU A 58 -7.59 -7.59 15.79
CA GLU A 58 -7.48 -6.76 16.99
C GLU A 58 -6.98 -5.33 16.72
N LEU A 59 -6.30 -5.09 15.59
CA LEU A 59 -5.72 -3.79 15.25
C LEU A 59 -6.73 -2.67 15.03
N VAL A 60 -7.99 -3.01 14.78
CA VAL A 60 -9.08 -2.04 14.57
C VAL A 60 -10.10 -2.06 15.71
N TRP A 61 -9.88 -2.85 16.76
CA TRP A 61 -10.77 -2.89 17.90
C TRP A 61 -10.59 -1.68 18.80
N ASP A 62 -11.63 -1.44 19.60
CA ASP A 62 -11.66 -0.41 20.65
C ASP A 62 -11.28 1.00 20.18
N GLY A 63 -11.70 1.35 18.95
CA GLY A 63 -11.47 2.65 18.34
C GLY A 63 -10.08 2.83 17.73
N SER A 64 -9.26 1.78 17.70
CA SER A 64 -7.99 1.76 16.97
C SER A 64 -8.22 1.78 15.45
N ARG A 65 -7.19 2.19 14.72
CA ARG A 65 -7.19 2.23 13.26
C ARG A 65 -5.91 1.63 12.72
N PHE A 66 -6.04 0.85 11.65
CA PHE A 66 -4.92 0.32 10.91
C PHE A 66 -4.73 1.14 9.63
N LYS A 67 -3.50 1.52 9.33
CA LYS A 67 -3.18 2.34 8.15
C LYS A 67 -2.05 1.69 7.35
N VAL A 68 -2.22 1.68 6.03
CA VAL A 68 -1.20 1.28 5.06
C VAL A 68 -1.00 2.43 4.08
N THR A 69 0.24 2.86 3.89
CA THR A 69 0.62 3.91 2.95
C THR A 69 1.57 3.33 1.92
N VAL A 70 1.18 3.39 0.64
CA VAL A 70 2.05 3.01 -0.47
C VAL A 70 2.72 4.24 -1.08
N VAL A 71 4.04 4.16 -1.24
CA VAL A 71 4.87 5.22 -1.83
C VAL A 71 5.70 4.69 -3.00
N ASP A 72 6.05 5.56 -3.94
CA ASP A 72 6.97 5.27 -5.04
C ASP A 72 8.46 5.41 -4.63
N GLU A 73 9.36 5.21 -5.60
CA GLU A 73 10.81 5.38 -5.44
C GLU A 73 11.22 6.80 -5.00
N ALA A 74 10.47 7.81 -5.41
CA ALA A 74 10.67 9.19 -5.00
C ALA A 74 10.06 9.50 -3.61
N ARG A 75 9.55 8.47 -2.92
CA ARG A 75 8.79 8.56 -1.66
C ARG A 75 7.52 9.42 -1.77
N THR A 76 6.95 9.53 -2.96
CA THR A 76 5.65 10.15 -3.18
C THR A 76 4.54 9.21 -2.77
N VAL A 77 3.61 9.68 -1.95
CA VAL A 77 2.43 8.89 -1.55
C VAL A 77 1.49 8.70 -2.74
N LEU A 78 1.22 7.44 -3.08
CA LEU A 78 0.29 7.08 -4.15
C LEU A 78 -1.11 6.82 -3.61
N LEU A 79 -1.21 6.22 -2.42
CA LEU A 79 -2.46 5.92 -1.73
C LEU A 79 -2.21 5.65 -0.24
N THR A 80 -3.18 6.03 0.58
CA THR A 80 -3.26 5.63 1.99
C THR A 80 -4.58 4.91 2.23
N VAL A 81 -4.51 3.66 2.69
CA VAL A 81 -5.65 2.85 3.12
C VAL A 81 -5.78 2.99 4.63
N VAL A 82 -6.98 3.32 5.12
CA VAL A 82 -7.28 3.40 6.56
C VAL A 82 -8.47 2.51 6.85
N VAL A 83 -8.33 1.60 7.81
CA VAL A 83 -9.39 0.72 8.27
C VAL A 83 -9.66 0.98 9.74
N SER A 84 -10.94 1.12 10.09
CA SER A 84 -11.42 1.28 11.46
C SER A 84 -12.69 0.46 11.66
N ALA A 85 -12.93 0.01 12.88
CA ALA A 85 -14.18 -0.64 13.26
C ALA A 85 -14.86 0.17 14.36
N GLU A 86 -16.17 0.35 14.21
CA GLU A 86 -16.99 1.09 15.18
C GLU A 86 -18.03 0.15 15.77
N LYS A 87 -18.18 0.17 17.10
CA LYS A 87 -19.30 -0.47 17.77
C LYS A 87 -20.49 0.49 17.66
N PRO A 88 -21.67 0.06 17.20
CA PRO A 88 -22.85 0.90 17.26
C PRO A 88 -23.09 1.32 18.70
N ALA A 89 -23.43 2.59 18.91
CA ALA A 89 -23.80 3.08 20.24
C ALA A 89 -24.96 2.23 20.76
N ALA A 90 -24.81 1.63 21.94
CA ALA A 90 -25.94 0.99 22.60
C ALA A 90 -27.04 2.03 22.75
N GLU A 91 -28.24 1.74 22.22
CA GLU A 91 -29.42 2.58 22.46
C GLU A 91 -29.55 2.77 23.97
N ALA A 92 -29.43 4.03 24.41
CA ALA A 92 -29.66 4.40 25.79
C ALA A 92 -31.11 4.01 26.14
N THR A 93 -31.25 2.99 26.99
CA THR A 93 -32.53 2.56 27.57
C THR A 93 -32.89 3.47 28.74
#